data_AF-A0A550GV76-F1
#
_entry.id   AF-A0A550GV76-F1
#
_cell.length_a   1.000
_cell.length_b   1.000
_cell.length_c   1.000
_cell.angle_alpha   90.00
_cell.angle_beta   90.00
_cell.angle_gamma   90.00
#
_symmetry.space_group_name_H-M   'P 1'
#
loop_
_entity.id
_entity.type
_entity.pdbx_description
1 polymer ?
#
loop_
_entity_poly.entity_id
_entity_poly.type
_entity_poly.pdbx_seq_one_letter_code
_entity_poly.pdbx_strand_id
1 'polypeptide(L)'
;MNYDKYFSIIVLIIIMVASLTITEAEASNSTLADTIISIINNVNWEDPSSFTTTWGIILANKNSSSFEQAIKQNIINRDYSEALYIARLADLNEYNSTIILENTKFALQNMSMCGSFPINSNANYYGDPDALNGGSFLLYDRFLIWAFQYAQELGLIDKWNKTQAFIDFKDLYDGPPIDSYSGEMLWCDPQEDWAKSYSSRYYDEHAETLSVFLKFYEIGIPEALAYADKAWAGVQSHWNGQYYDYSDSSTVECEMGNFARIIGEYKQEKGGNVSSWERVIQDLNYKLLSNGWNSPGWASPGVIVHADSNPQLRLWETLGAIVALHQLFPEFTLDMRTNFIDMLMNKNKAWEGLVGCDLNNGGYFSRVFPGSNPSNVATAGAAAILFLEGIVPNTGSLSIPFREEHFPDDCTPFILSDFNFDYINHKITIPVNAGEL
;
A
#
# COMPACT_ATOMS: atom_id res chain seq x y z
N MET A 1 9.62 -97.70 26.88
CA MET A 1 9.52 -97.43 25.43
C MET A 1 8.64 -96.20 25.26
N ASN A 2 9.26 -95.10 24.80
CA ASN A 2 8.72 -93.95 24.03
C ASN A 2 7.35 -93.37 24.41
N TYR A 3 7.12 -92.06 24.51
CA TYR A 3 7.90 -90.81 24.43
C TYR A 3 6.92 -89.72 24.92
N ASP A 4 7.45 -88.53 25.22
CA ASP A 4 6.79 -87.24 24.98
C ASP A 4 5.86 -86.59 26.02
N LYS A 5 6.41 -85.48 26.56
CA LYS A 5 5.90 -84.09 26.53
C LYS A 5 5.29 -83.46 27.81
N TYR A 6 6.09 -82.52 28.34
CA TYR A 6 5.81 -81.18 28.88
C TYR A 6 4.52 -80.89 29.66
N PHE A 7 4.66 -80.26 30.82
CA PHE A 7 3.94 -79.01 31.13
C PHE A 7 4.68 -78.21 32.23
N SER A 8 5.43 -77.19 31.82
CA SER A 8 5.97 -76.13 32.69
C SER A 8 4.99 -74.96 32.69
N ILE A 9 4.60 -74.50 33.88
CA ILE A 9 3.89 -73.22 34.07
C ILE A 9 4.96 -72.13 34.14
N ILE A 10 5.08 -71.32 33.08
CA ILE A 10 5.78 -70.03 33.09
C ILE A 10 4.71 -68.96 32.96
N VAL A 11 4.59 -68.13 34.00
CA VAL A 11 3.81 -66.89 34.00
C VAL A 11 4.55 -65.89 33.11
N LEU A 12 3.99 -65.61 31.93
CA LEU A 12 4.47 -64.55 31.06
C LEU A 12 3.81 -63.23 31.49
N ILE A 13 4.58 -62.35 32.14
CA ILE A 13 4.21 -60.94 32.32
C ILE A 13 4.36 -60.27 30.95
N ILE A 14 3.24 -59.93 30.33
CA ILE A 14 3.22 -59.05 29.15
C ILE A 14 3.51 -57.64 29.66
N ILE A 15 4.77 -57.23 29.57
CA ILE A 15 5.12 -55.81 29.55
C ILE A 15 4.64 -55.32 28.18
N MET A 16 3.47 -54.66 28.15
CA MET A 16 3.16 -53.76 27.04
C MET A 16 4.21 -52.64 27.10
N VAL A 17 5.29 -52.81 26.34
CA VAL A 17 6.04 -51.67 25.85
C VAL A 17 5.06 -50.98 24.89
N ALA A 18 4.26 -50.07 25.43
CA ALA A 18 3.74 -49.00 24.61
C ALA A 18 5.00 -48.39 23.98
N SER A 19 5.15 -48.59 22.68
CA SER A 19 6.03 -47.78 21.87
C SER A 19 5.58 -46.34 22.13
N LEU A 20 6.19 -45.71 23.12
CA LEU A 20 6.41 -44.27 23.08
C LEU A 20 7.25 -44.11 21.81
N THR A 21 6.57 -43.98 20.67
CA THR A 21 6.96 -42.96 19.73
C THR A 21 7.11 -41.72 20.59
N ILE A 22 8.35 -41.46 20.99
CA ILE A 22 8.83 -40.10 21.08
C ILE A 22 8.56 -39.58 19.67
N THR A 23 7.33 -39.10 19.43
CA THR A 23 7.18 -37.95 18.57
C THR A 23 8.16 -36.98 19.18
N GLU A 24 9.31 -36.83 18.51
CA GLU A 24 10.03 -35.58 18.60
C GLU A 24 8.94 -34.52 18.53
N ALA A 25 8.77 -33.80 19.62
CA ALA A 25 8.06 -32.55 19.52
C ALA A 25 8.95 -31.76 18.56
N GLU A 26 8.60 -31.76 17.26
CA GLU A 26 9.05 -30.73 16.37
C GLU A 26 8.74 -29.44 17.11
N ALA A 27 9.79 -28.70 17.44
CA ALA A 27 9.61 -27.33 17.87
C ALA A 27 9.02 -26.57 16.66
N SER A 28 7.70 -26.61 16.49
CA SER A 28 7.00 -26.00 15.36
C SER A 28 6.84 -24.48 15.55
N ASN A 29 7.85 -23.80 16.09
CA ASN A 29 7.81 -22.35 16.18
C ASN A 29 8.55 -21.79 14.97
N SER A 30 7.88 -21.79 13.80
CA SER A 30 8.31 -21.00 12.64
C SER A 30 8.63 -19.58 13.11
N THR A 31 9.83 -19.07 12.80
CA THR A 31 10.15 -17.67 13.09
C THR A 31 9.43 -16.77 12.10
N LEU A 32 9.28 -15.47 12.42
CA LEU A 32 8.76 -14.50 11.45
C LEU A 32 9.60 -14.51 10.16
N ALA A 33 10.93 -14.64 10.29
CA ALA A 33 11.81 -14.82 9.15
C ALA A 33 11.39 -16.05 8.33
N ASP A 34 11.30 -17.25 8.92
CA ASP A 34 10.90 -18.48 8.22
C ASP A 34 9.52 -18.36 7.53
N THR A 35 8.61 -17.61 8.14
CA THR A 35 7.28 -17.32 7.58
C THR A 35 7.37 -16.40 6.35
N ILE A 36 8.09 -15.28 6.44
CA ILE A 36 8.34 -14.38 5.29
C ILE A 36 8.95 -15.18 4.15
N ILE A 37 9.94 -16.00 4.46
CA ILE A 37 10.66 -16.89 3.56
C ILE A 37 9.71 -17.84 2.82
N SER A 38 8.80 -18.47 3.54
CA SER A 38 7.82 -19.36 2.94
C SER A 38 6.90 -18.62 1.97
N ILE A 39 6.53 -17.38 2.27
CA ILE A 39 5.63 -16.57 1.45
C ILE A 39 6.35 -16.03 0.21
N ILE A 40 7.57 -15.50 0.34
CA ILE A 40 8.35 -15.00 -0.82
C ILE A 40 8.63 -16.11 -1.85
N ASN A 41 8.78 -17.36 -1.40
CA ASN A 41 8.99 -18.52 -2.28
C ASN A 41 7.74 -18.89 -3.10
N ASN A 42 6.56 -18.40 -2.71
CA ASN A 42 5.32 -18.58 -3.46
C ASN A 42 5.09 -17.47 -4.50
N VAL A 43 5.84 -16.38 -4.46
CA VAL A 43 5.69 -15.26 -5.39
C VAL A 43 6.41 -15.58 -6.70
N ASN A 44 5.70 -15.51 -7.83
CA ASN A 44 6.39 -15.42 -9.12
C ASN A 44 6.93 -13.99 -9.33
N TRP A 45 8.21 -13.80 -9.00
CA TRP A 45 8.88 -12.52 -9.17
C TRP A 45 9.09 -12.12 -10.64
N GLU A 46 8.88 -12.98 -11.63
CA GLU A 46 8.92 -12.56 -13.05
C GLU A 46 7.69 -11.74 -13.48
N ASP A 47 6.69 -11.59 -12.60
CA ASP A 47 5.59 -10.64 -12.78
C ASP A 47 6.14 -9.21 -13.01
N PRO A 48 5.68 -8.51 -14.07
CA PRO A 48 6.23 -7.21 -14.46
C PRO A 48 5.57 -6.02 -13.73
N SER A 49 4.74 -6.24 -12.71
CA SER A 49 4.16 -5.14 -11.94
C SER A 49 5.20 -4.33 -11.18
N SER A 50 4.85 -3.07 -10.97
CA SER A 50 5.49 -2.10 -10.08
C SER A 50 5.71 -2.70 -8.70
N PHE A 51 4.66 -3.27 -8.12
CA PHE A 51 4.70 -3.81 -6.77
C PHE A 51 5.72 -4.95 -6.61
N THR A 52 5.68 -5.97 -7.49
CA THR A 52 6.65 -7.09 -7.42
C THR A 52 8.06 -6.65 -7.79
N THR A 53 8.20 -5.60 -8.60
CA THR A 53 9.50 -4.99 -8.92
C THR A 53 10.12 -4.34 -7.68
N THR A 54 9.40 -3.44 -7.03
CA THR A 54 9.86 -2.71 -5.83
C THR A 54 10.12 -3.65 -4.67
N TRP A 55 9.11 -4.41 -4.25
CA TRP A 55 9.25 -5.30 -3.09
C TRP A 55 10.15 -6.51 -3.38
N GLY A 56 10.29 -6.90 -4.65
CA GLY A 56 11.29 -7.87 -5.06
C GLY A 56 12.71 -7.37 -4.82
N ILE A 57 12.98 -6.08 -5.04
CA ILE A 57 14.30 -5.48 -4.75
C ILE A 57 14.54 -5.42 -3.24
N ILE A 58 13.57 -4.92 -2.46
CA ILE A 58 13.68 -4.81 -0.99
C ILE A 58 13.92 -6.19 -0.36
N LEU A 59 13.18 -7.20 -0.80
CA LEU A 59 13.26 -8.57 -0.30
C LEU A 59 14.33 -9.40 -1.00
N ALA A 60 15.26 -8.78 -1.73
CA ALA A 60 16.40 -9.39 -2.42
C ALA A 60 16.07 -10.53 -3.41
N ASN A 61 14.88 -10.50 -4.01
CA ASN A 61 14.45 -11.39 -5.10
C ASN A 61 14.64 -10.76 -6.50
N LYS A 62 14.89 -9.45 -6.56
CA LYS A 62 15.19 -8.68 -7.77
C LYS A 62 16.35 -7.73 -7.53
N ASN A 63 16.78 -7.03 -8.58
CA ASN A 63 17.76 -5.94 -8.47
C ASN A 63 17.28 -4.73 -9.29
N SER A 64 17.96 -3.59 -9.22
CA SER A 64 17.52 -2.36 -9.89
C SER A 64 17.35 -2.50 -11.41
N SER A 65 18.04 -3.44 -12.07
CA SER A 65 17.82 -3.70 -13.50
C SER A 65 16.45 -4.31 -13.82
N SER A 66 15.72 -4.80 -12.82
CA SER A 66 14.35 -5.27 -12.98
C SER A 66 13.37 -4.17 -13.38
N PHE A 67 13.66 -2.89 -13.11
CA PHE A 67 12.88 -1.78 -13.69
C PHE A 67 12.90 -1.81 -15.23
N GLU A 68 14.04 -2.15 -15.85
CA GLU A 68 14.17 -2.22 -17.30
C GLU A 68 13.33 -3.35 -17.91
N GLN A 69 13.26 -4.48 -17.22
CA GLN A 69 12.47 -5.64 -17.66
C GLN A 69 10.98 -5.36 -17.51
N ALA A 70 10.57 -4.81 -16.36
CA ALA A 70 9.19 -4.46 -16.06
C ALA A 70 8.65 -3.43 -17.07
N ILE A 71 9.38 -2.33 -17.33
CA ILE A 71 8.90 -1.31 -18.27
C ILE A 71 8.74 -1.87 -19.69
N LYS A 72 9.70 -2.68 -20.16
CA LYS A 72 9.64 -3.32 -21.49
C LYS A 72 8.43 -4.22 -21.61
N GLN A 73 8.15 -5.02 -20.59
CA GLN A 73 7.03 -5.95 -20.61
C GLN A 73 5.70 -5.21 -20.59
N ASN A 74 5.58 -4.12 -19.83
CA ASN A 74 4.37 -3.30 -19.82
C ASN A 74 4.15 -2.55 -21.15
N ILE A 75 5.22 -2.12 -21.84
CA ILE A 75 5.11 -1.64 -23.23
C ILE A 75 4.57 -2.72 -24.17
N ILE A 76 5.07 -3.96 -24.08
CA ILE A 76 4.59 -5.10 -24.88
C ILE A 76 3.10 -5.38 -24.60
N ASN A 77 2.70 -5.31 -23.34
CA ASN A 77 1.33 -5.51 -22.88
C ASN A 77 0.41 -4.32 -23.22
N ARG A 78 0.98 -3.19 -23.67
CA ARG A 78 0.30 -1.91 -23.90
C ARG A 78 -0.29 -1.29 -22.63
N ASP A 79 0.25 -1.65 -21.48
CA ASP A 79 -0.07 -1.01 -20.21
C ASP A 79 0.85 0.19 -19.99
N TYR A 80 0.51 1.30 -20.65
CA TYR A 80 1.33 2.51 -20.60
C TYR A 80 1.26 3.21 -19.24
N SER A 81 0.18 3.02 -18.48
CA SER A 81 0.07 3.56 -17.12
C SER A 81 1.10 2.90 -16.21
N GLU A 82 1.12 1.56 -16.19
CA GLU A 82 2.09 0.80 -15.40
C GLU A 82 3.54 1.04 -15.86
N ALA A 83 3.76 1.17 -17.17
CA ALA A 83 5.09 1.53 -17.69
C ALA A 83 5.58 2.90 -17.18
N LEU A 84 4.70 3.90 -17.11
CA LEU A 84 5.03 5.22 -16.55
C LEU A 84 5.19 5.18 -15.03
N TYR A 85 4.47 4.30 -14.33
CA TYR A 85 4.67 4.11 -12.89
C TYR A 85 6.04 3.47 -12.60
N ILE A 86 6.43 2.46 -13.38
CA ILE A 86 7.78 1.88 -13.32
C ILE A 86 8.86 2.95 -13.57
N ALA A 87 8.65 3.84 -14.55
CA ALA A 87 9.56 4.95 -14.78
C ALA A 87 9.64 5.89 -13.58
N ARG A 88 8.50 6.20 -12.96
CA ARG A 88 8.43 7.02 -11.74
C ARG A 88 9.15 6.37 -10.56
N LEU A 89 8.99 5.07 -10.36
CA LEU A 89 9.69 4.33 -9.32
C LEU A 89 11.19 4.27 -9.57
N ALA A 90 11.63 4.13 -10.83
CA ALA A 90 13.04 4.18 -11.18
C ALA A 90 13.64 5.57 -10.88
N ASP A 91 12.95 6.64 -11.25
CA ASP A 91 13.32 8.04 -10.99
C ASP A 91 13.44 8.35 -9.49
N LEU A 92 12.44 7.94 -8.69
CA LEU A 92 12.47 8.05 -7.22
C LEU A 92 13.65 7.31 -6.57
N ASN A 93 14.20 6.31 -7.25
CA ASN A 93 15.33 5.51 -6.81
C ASN A 93 16.63 5.89 -7.50
N GLU A 94 16.67 7.06 -8.15
CA GLU A 94 17.81 7.59 -8.92
C GLU A 94 18.36 6.59 -9.97
N TYR A 95 17.53 5.64 -10.40
CA TYR A 95 17.90 4.61 -11.36
C TYR A 95 17.66 5.10 -12.79
N ASN A 96 18.76 5.46 -13.45
CA ASN A 96 18.73 6.01 -14.80
C ASN A 96 19.29 5.01 -15.82
N SER A 97 18.54 4.76 -16.89
CA SER A 97 18.96 3.90 -18.01
C SER A 97 18.35 4.38 -19.31
N THR A 98 19.08 4.23 -20.41
CA THR A 98 18.56 4.49 -21.77
C THR A 98 17.31 3.66 -22.04
N ILE A 99 17.21 2.44 -21.50
CA ILE A 99 16.03 1.59 -21.68
C ILE A 99 14.80 2.19 -21.00
N ILE A 100 14.93 2.69 -19.77
CA ILE A 100 13.84 3.36 -19.07
C ILE A 100 13.41 4.59 -19.87
N LEU A 101 14.36 5.41 -20.33
CA LEU A 101 14.08 6.63 -21.09
C LEU A 101 13.35 6.35 -22.42
N GLU A 102 13.83 5.37 -23.20
CA GLU A 102 13.23 5.01 -24.49
C GLU A 102 11.82 4.46 -24.33
N ASN A 103 11.58 3.61 -23.32
CA ASN A 103 10.25 3.05 -23.07
C ASN A 103 9.30 4.08 -22.45
N THR A 104 9.79 4.99 -21.61
CA THR A 104 9.01 6.14 -21.11
C THR A 104 8.55 7.01 -22.27
N LYS A 105 9.47 7.36 -23.19
CA LYS A 105 9.13 8.11 -24.40
C LYS A 105 8.09 7.38 -25.25
N PHE A 106 8.24 6.06 -25.42
CA PHE A 106 7.29 5.24 -26.15
C PHE A 106 5.90 5.25 -25.49
N ALA A 107 5.82 5.07 -24.17
CA ALA A 107 4.56 5.14 -23.41
C ALA A 107 3.87 6.50 -23.61
N LEU A 108 4.59 7.61 -23.39
CA LEU A 108 4.05 8.96 -23.55
C LEU A 108 3.50 9.22 -24.96
N GLN A 109 4.19 8.73 -25.99
CA GLN A 109 3.73 8.86 -27.38
C GLN A 109 2.44 8.09 -27.66
N ASN A 110 2.27 6.91 -27.05
CA ASN A 110 1.19 5.97 -27.38
C ASN A 110 0.01 5.97 -26.38
N MET A 111 0.15 6.56 -25.20
CA MET A 111 -0.93 6.62 -24.21
C MET A 111 -2.10 7.48 -24.72
N SER A 112 -3.33 6.98 -24.60
CA SER A 112 -4.52 7.75 -24.98
C SER A 112 -4.76 8.89 -23.98
N MET A 113 -5.42 9.96 -24.43
CA MET A 113 -5.74 11.13 -23.61
C MET A 113 -7.25 11.42 -23.65
N CYS A 114 -7.80 11.93 -22.55
CA CYS A 114 -9.13 12.54 -22.42
C CYS A 114 -8.90 14.04 -22.12
N GLY A 115 -8.98 14.87 -23.17
CA GLY A 115 -8.50 16.25 -23.11
C GLY A 115 -7.01 16.31 -22.78
N SER A 116 -6.64 17.06 -21.73
CA SER A 116 -5.24 17.19 -21.31
C SER A 116 -4.73 16.05 -20.42
N PHE A 117 -5.59 15.10 -20.02
CA PHE A 117 -5.22 14.03 -19.09
C PHE A 117 -5.05 12.67 -19.77
N PRO A 118 -4.16 11.80 -19.28
CA PRO A 118 -4.08 10.44 -19.76
C PRO A 118 -5.32 9.62 -19.38
N ILE A 119 -5.79 8.80 -20.30
CA ILE A 119 -6.76 7.73 -20.01
C ILE A 119 -5.98 6.56 -19.41
N ASN A 120 -6.32 6.18 -18.18
CA ASN A 120 -5.68 5.04 -17.51
C ASN A 120 -6.55 3.78 -17.53
N SER A 121 -5.88 2.62 -17.55
CA SER A 121 -6.50 1.30 -17.66
C SER A 121 -7.38 0.96 -16.46
N ASN A 122 -7.08 1.55 -15.30
CA ASN A 122 -7.76 1.29 -14.03
C ASN A 122 -9.16 1.94 -13.94
N ALA A 123 -9.45 3.00 -14.71
CA ALA A 123 -10.76 3.66 -14.68
C ALA A 123 -11.93 2.69 -14.93
N ASN A 124 -11.77 1.74 -15.85
CA ASN A 124 -12.76 0.70 -16.14
C ASN A 124 -12.87 -0.38 -15.05
N TYR A 125 -11.78 -0.64 -14.32
CA TYR A 125 -11.74 -1.67 -13.27
C TYR A 125 -12.51 -1.25 -12.02
N TYR A 126 -12.48 0.04 -11.69
CA TYR A 126 -13.15 0.62 -10.52
C TYR A 126 -14.60 1.05 -10.77
N GLY A 127 -15.18 0.62 -11.90
CA GLY A 127 -16.61 0.65 -12.13
C GLY A 127 -17.16 1.96 -12.67
N ASP A 128 -16.36 2.77 -13.38
CA ASP A 128 -16.89 3.92 -14.12
C ASP A 128 -17.77 3.40 -15.30
N PRO A 129 -19.10 3.58 -15.26
CA PRO A 129 -19.98 3.09 -16.32
C PRO A 129 -19.81 3.86 -17.64
N ASP A 130 -19.21 5.07 -17.61
CA ASP A 130 -18.97 5.90 -18.78
C ASP A 130 -17.54 5.73 -19.35
N ALA A 131 -16.60 5.22 -18.54
CA ALA A 131 -15.25 4.83 -19.01
C ALA A 131 -15.29 3.76 -20.12
N LEU A 132 -16.39 3.01 -20.23
CA LEU A 132 -16.59 1.96 -21.23
C LEU A 132 -16.63 2.48 -22.69
N ASN A 133 -16.87 3.78 -22.91
CA ASN A 133 -17.01 4.35 -24.26
C ASN A 133 -15.92 5.36 -24.66
N GLY A 134 -15.27 6.04 -23.71
CA GLY A 134 -14.28 7.10 -23.99
C GLY A 134 -13.00 7.07 -23.14
N GLY A 135 -13.03 6.42 -21.98
CA GLY A 135 -11.95 6.46 -20.98
C GLY A 135 -11.93 7.75 -20.15
N SER A 136 -11.43 7.69 -18.92
CA SER A 136 -11.32 8.84 -17.99
C SER A 136 -9.98 8.80 -17.26
N PHE A 137 -9.62 9.89 -16.59
CA PHE A 137 -8.51 9.93 -15.65
C PHE A 137 -9.00 9.58 -14.25
N LEU A 138 -8.49 8.47 -13.71
CA LEU A 138 -8.71 8.05 -12.32
C LEU A 138 -7.61 8.63 -11.41
N LEU A 139 -7.98 9.37 -10.36
CA LEU A 139 -7.06 10.03 -9.43
C LEU A 139 -6.21 9.07 -8.58
N TYR A 140 -6.60 7.80 -8.50
CA TYR A 140 -5.76 6.73 -7.92
C TYR A 140 -4.40 6.60 -8.63
N ASP A 141 -4.31 6.97 -9.92
CA ASP A 141 -3.06 6.96 -10.69
C ASP A 141 -2.42 8.36 -10.73
N ARG A 142 -2.50 9.13 -9.63
CA ARG A 142 -1.91 10.47 -9.48
C ARG A 142 -0.41 10.56 -9.85
N PHE A 143 0.35 9.46 -9.80
CA PHE A 143 1.72 9.41 -10.33
C PHE A 143 1.81 9.89 -11.79
N LEU A 144 0.73 9.74 -12.58
CA LEU A 144 0.69 10.17 -13.98
C LEU A 144 0.84 11.67 -14.15
N ILE A 145 0.68 12.49 -13.09
CA ILE A 145 1.04 13.90 -13.15
C ILE A 145 2.55 14.08 -13.44
N TRP A 146 3.42 13.17 -12.98
CA TRP A 146 4.84 13.18 -13.34
C TRP A 146 5.10 12.93 -14.83
N ALA A 147 4.16 12.31 -15.54
CA ALA A 147 4.29 12.09 -16.98
C ALA A 147 4.43 13.41 -17.76
N PHE A 148 3.83 14.51 -17.27
CA PHE A 148 4.02 15.83 -17.88
C PHE A 148 5.45 16.36 -17.72
N GLN A 149 6.09 16.10 -16.58
CA GLN A 149 7.49 16.47 -16.37
C GLN A 149 8.40 15.66 -17.31
N TYR A 150 8.21 14.34 -17.40
CA TYR A 150 8.96 13.49 -18.34
C TYR A 150 8.75 13.91 -19.79
N ALA A 151 7.52 14.24 -20.17
CA ALA A 151 7.23 14.72 -21.52
C ALA A 151 7.90 16.05 -21.81
N GLN A 152 7.98 16.96 -20.84
CA GLN A 152 8.74 18.22 -20.98
C GLN A 152 10.22 17.95 -21.26
N GLU A 153 10.85 17.07 -20.47
CA GLU A 153 12.26 16.69 -20.63
C GLU A 153 12.54 15.97 -21.96
N LEU A 154 11.56 15.21 -22.47
CA LEU A 154 11.64 14.46 -23.71
C LEU A 154 11.17 15.23 -24.95
N GLY A 155 10.72 16.49 -24.81
CA GLY A 155 10.26 17.34 -25.90
C GLY A 155 8.91 16.92 -26.51
N LEU A 156 7.99 16.39 -25.70
CA LEU A 156 6.65 15.91 -26.08
C LEU A 156 5.51 16.83 -25.56
N ILE A 157 5.80 18.11 -25.36
CA ILE A 157 4.90 19.08 -24.70
C ILE A 157 3.60 19.39 -25.46
N ASP A 158 3.57 19.15 -26.78
CA ASP A 158 2.37 19.43 -27.60
C ASP A 158 1.18 18.56 -27.17
N LYS A 159 1.46 17.34 -26.71
CA LYS A 159 0.46 16.40 -26.18
C LYS A 159 0.35 16.49 -24.66
N TRP A 160 1.47 16.74 -23.98
CA TRP A 160 1.58 16.69 -22.52
C TRP A 160 1.92 18.07 -21.97
N ASN A 161 0.93 18.96 -21.94
CA ASN A 161 1.10 20.31 -21.43
C ASN A 161 0.65 20.41 -19.96
N LYS A 162 1.60 20.47 -19.01
CA LYS A 162 1.28 20.56 -17.57
C LYS A 162 0.45 21.77 -17.18
N THR A 163 0.64 22.91 -17.85
CA THR A 163 -0.12 24.14 -17.55
C THR A 163 -1.56 23.99 -17.98
N GLN A 164 -1.81 23.43 -19.17
CA GLN A 164 -3.18 23.18 -19.63
C GLN A 164 -3.85 22.09 -18.77
N ALA A 165 -3.14 21.01 -18.44
CA ALA A 165 -3.67 19.97 -17.56
C ALA A 165 -4.05 20.50 -16.17
N PHE A 166 -3.23 21.38 -15.59
CA PHE A 166 -3.59 22.05 -14.33
C PHE A 166 -4.84 22.94 -14.47
N ILE A 167 -4.94 23.73 -15.55
CA ILE A 167 -6.12 24.56 -15.80
C ILE A 167 -7.37 23.70 -15.94
N ASP A 168 -7.31 22.63 -16.73
CA ASP A 168 -8.43 21.71 -16.92
C ASP A 168 -8.87 21.08 -15.59
N PHE A 169 -7.92 20.60 -14.76
CA PHE A 169 -8.25 20.01 -13.46
C PHE A 169 -8.79 21.01 -12.45
N LYS A 170 -8.21 22.21 -12.37
CA LYS A 170 -8.72 23.25 -11.46
C LYS A 170 -10.12 23.70 -11.88
N ASP A 171 -10.38 23.78 -13.19
CA ASP A 171 -11.66 24.26 -13.72
C ASP A 171 -12.76 23.23 -13.45
N LEU A 172 -12.45 21.93 -13.56
CA LEU A 172 -13.35 20.87 -13.12
C LEU A 172 -13.57 20.86 -11.61
N TYR A 173 -12.55 21.18 -10.81
CA TYR A 173 -12.67 21.27 -9.35
C TYR A 173 -13.47 22.50 -8.88
N ASP A 174 -13.34 23.63 -9.58
CA ASP A 174 -14.09 24.86 -9.30
C ASP A 174 -15.50 24.83 -9.91
N GLY A 175 -15.69 24.11 -11.00
CA GLY A 175 -16.99 23.80 -11.59
C GLY A 175 -17.74 22.77 -10.74
N PRO A 176 -19.07 22.88 -10.58
CA PRO A 176 -19.82 21.80 -9.94
C PRO A 176 -19.71 20.56 -10.83
N PRO A 177 -19.10 19.46 -10.38
CA PRO A 177 -19.05 18.26 -11.20
C PRO A 177 -20.49 17.76 -11.40
N ILE A 178 -20.78 17.22 -12.59
CA ILE A 178 -22.14 16.90 -13.03
C ILE A 178 -22.89 15.97 -12.03
N ASP A 179 -22.16 15.19 -11.22
CA ASP A 179 -22.69 14.29 -10.17
C ASP A 179 -21.93 14.33 -8.82
N SER A 180 -21.11 15.36 -8.53
CA SER A 180 -20.42 15.49 -7.21
C SER A 180 -20.94 16.69 -6.42
N TYR A 181 -21.23 16.44 -5.14
CA TYR A 181 -21.38 17.49 -4.14
C TYR A 181 -19.99 17.75 -3.53
N SER A 182 -19.71 19.00 -3.13
CA SER A 182 -18.53 19.39 -2.33
C SER A 182 -17.11 19.34 -2.92
N GLY A 183 -16.91 19.05 -4.21
CA GLY A 183 -15.57 19.20 -4.84
C GLY A 183 -14.62 18.02 -4.59
N GLU A 184 -15.17 16.85 -4.26
CA GLU A 184 -14.48 15.56 -4.34
C GLU A 184 -14.43 15.10 -5.80
N MET A 185 -13.26 14.64 -6.24
CA MET A 185 -13.07 14.06 -7.57
C MET A 185 -12.31 12.74 -7.42
N LEU A 186 -12.80 11.73 -8.10
CA LEU A 186 -12.16 10.43 -8.24
C LEU A 186 -11.89 10.11 -9.72
N TRP A 187 -12.85 10.46 -10.59
CA TRP A 187 -12.65 10.45 -12.03
C TRP A 187 -12.85 11.84 -12.61
N CYS A 188 -12.12 12.14 -13.68
CA CYS A 188 -12.39 13.31 -14.48
C CYS A 188 -12.12 13.09 -15.98
N ASP A 189 -12.85 13.83 -16.79
CA ASP A 189 -12.62 13.99 -18.21
C ASP A 189 -12.87 15.47 -18.59
N PRO A 190 -11.81 16.27 -18.78
CA PRO A 190 -11.96 17.67 -19.15
C PRO A 190 -12.37 17.88 -20.61
N GLN A 191 -12.25 16.88 -21.48
CA GLN A 191 -12.75 17.01 -22.86
C GLN A 191 -14.28 17.03 -22.87
N GLU A 192 -14.90 16.24 -22.01
CA GLU A 192 -16.35 16.13 -21.87
C GLU A 192 -16.90 16.97 -20.71
N ASP A 193 -16.05 17.78 -20.07
CA ASP A 193 -16.37 18.75 -19.00
C ASP A 193 -17.07 18.11 -17.78
N TRP A 194 -16.53 17.01 -17.26
CA TRP A 194 -17.08 16.36 -16.07
C TRP A 194 -16.02 15.80 -15.11
N ALA A 195 -16.41 15.72 -13.84
CA ALA A 195 -15.74 14.92 -12.81
C ALA A 195 -16.79 14.18 -11.95
N LYS A 196 -16.37 13.09 -11.32
CA LYS A 196 -17.24 12.21 -10.51
C LYS A 196 -16.50 11.70 -9.27
N SER A 197 -17.28 11.39 -8.24
CA SER A 197 -16.92 10.76 -6.95
C SER A 197 -17.73 9.48 -6.76
N TYR A 198 -17.35 8.53 -5.90
CA TYR A 198 -18.27 7.44 -5.52
C TYR A 198 -19.50 7.99 -4.79
N SER A 199 -19.27 8.98 -3.94
CA SER A 199 -20.26 9.84 -3.29
C SER A 199 -19.50 10.90 -2.50
N SER A 200 -20.10 12.06 -2.20
CA SER A 200 -19.52 13.13 -1.37
C SER A 200 -19.37 12.77 0.13
N ARG A 201 -18.94 11.54 0.38
CA ARG A 201 -18.95 10.85 1.68
C ARG A 201 -17.54 10.58 2.17
N TYR A 202 -16.56 10.57 1.29
CA TYR A 202 -15.27 9.94 1.50
C TYR A 202 -14.20 11.03 1.71
N TYR A 203 -13.70 11.15 2.95
CA TYR A 203 -12.66 12.15 3.27
C TYR A 203 -11.33 11.84 2.55
N ASP A 204 -11.15 10.59 2.15
CA ASP A 204 -10.07 10.07 1.33
C ASP A 204 -10.14 10.59 -0.11
N GLU A 205 -11.31 10.71 -0.74
CA GLU A 205 -11.43 11.32 -2.09
C GLU A 205 -10.99 12.81 -2.09
N HIS A 206 -11.28 13.54 -1.01
CA HIS A 206 -10.73 14.88 -0.80
C HIS A 206 -9.20 14.86 -0.67
N ALA A 207 -8.64 13.87 0.03
CA ALA A 207 -7.19 13.73 0.16
C ALA A 207 -6.55 13.35 -1.20
N GLU A 208 -7.18 12.52 -2.01
CA GLU A 208 -6.67 12.20 -3.35
C GLU A 208 -6.70 13.40 -4.28
N THR A 209 -7.79 14.18 -4.25
CA THR A 209 -7.88 15.46 -4.96
C THR A 209 -6.77 16.41 -4.51
N LEU A 210 -6.53 16.51 -3.20
CA LEU A 210 -5.42 17.26 -2.63
C LEU A 210 -4.08 16.77 -3.20
N SER A 211 -3.84 15.45 -3.21
CA SER A 211 -2.58 14.86 -3.66
C SER A 211 -2.31 15.20 -5.12
N VAL A 212 -3.31 15.16 -6.01
CA VAL A 212 -3.13 15.56 -7.42
C VAL A 212 -2.69 17.03 -7.54
N PHE A 213 -3.29 17.95 -6.78
CA PHE A 213 -2.81 19.33 -6.73
C PHE A 213 -1.39 19.45 -6.19
N LEU A 214 -1.03 18.63 -5.20
CA LEU A 214 0.33 18.58 -4.68
C LEU A 214 1.33 18.10 -5.74
N LYS A 215 0.98 17.09 -6.54
CA LYS A 215 1.82 16.65 -7.68
C LYS A 215 1.99 17.74 -8.72
N PHE A 216 0.95 18.52 -9.03
CA PHE A 216 1.09 19.69 -9.91
C PHE A 216 2.06 20.73 -9.34
N TYR A 217 2.01 20.97 -8.03
CA TYR A 217 2.96 21.84 -7.34
C TYR A 217 4.40 21.29 -7.43
N GLU A 218 4.60 20.00 -7.16
CA GLU A 218 5.90 19.32 -7.24
C GLU A 218 6.53 19.41 -8.64
N ILE A 219 5.72 19.33 -9.71
CA ILE A 219 6.21 19.48 -11.10
C ILE A 219 6.30 20.95 -11.57
N GLY A 220 6.15 21.91 -10.67
CA GLY A 220 6.42 23.33 -10.91
C GLY A 220 5.22 24.16 -11.38
N ILE A 221 4.01 23.86 -10.90
CA ILE A 221 2.83 24.76 -10.99
C ILE A 221 2.55 25.36 -9.59
N PRO A 222 3.13 26.53 -9.25
CA PRO A 222 3.06 27.07 -7.89
C PRO A 222 1.64 27.33 -7.38
N GLU A 223 0.71 27.70 -8.27
CA GLU A 223 -0.69 27.98 -7.91
C GLU A 223 -1.44 26.74 -7.39
N ALA A 224 -0.99 25.53 -7.72
CA ALA A 224 -1.65 24.31 -7.31
C ALA A 224 -1.64 24.11 -5.78
N LEU A 225 -0.65 24.66 -5.07
CA LEU A 225 -0.60 24.58 -3.61
C LEU A 225 -1.81 25.26 -2.93
N ALA A 226 -2.34 26.34 -3.51
CA ALA A 226 -3.52 27.01 -2.98
C ALA A 226 -4.79 26.15 -3.12
N TYR A 227 -4.84 25.29 -4.14
CA TYR A 227 -5.93 24.34 -4.33
C TYR A 227 -5.79 23.12 -3.41
N ALA A 228 -4.56 22.67 -3.13
CA ALA A 228 -4.30 21.69 -2.07
C ALA A 228 -4.78 22.23 -0.70
N ASP A 229 -4.53 23.50 -0.38
CA ASP A 229 -5.04 24.16 0.83
C ASP A 229 -6.59 24.16 0.88
N LYS A 230 -7.25 24.39 -0.26
CA LYS A 230 -8.72 24.37 -0.38
C LYS A 230 -9.29 22.95 -0.19
N ALA A 231 -8.65 21.94 -0.79
CA ALA A 231 -9.03 20.54 -0.60
C ALA A 231 -8.85 20.10 0.87
N TRP A 232 -7.78 20.53 1.53
CA TRP A 232 -7.57 20.27 2.97
C TRP A 232 -8.68 20.86 3.83
N ALA A 233 -9.14 22.08 3.53
CA ALA A 233 -10.27 22.68 4.22
C ALA A 233 -11.57 21.86 4.04
N GLY A 234 -11.75 21.23 2.87
CA GLY A 234 -12.83 20.28 2.60
C GLY A 234 -12.77 19.05 3.52
N VAL A 235 -11.60 18.40 3.62
CA VAL A 235 -11.35 17.28 4.54
C VAL A 235 -11.78 17.61 5.98
N GLN A 236 -11.55 18.84 6.44
CA GLN A 236 -11.87 19.24 7.81
C GLN A 236 -13.37 19.20 8.13
N SER A 237 -14.25 19.21 7.12
CA SER A 237 -15.69 19.08 7.31
C SER A 237 -16.12 17.67 7.76
N HIS A 238 -15.26 16.67 7.57
CA HIS A 238 -15.49 15.28 7.97
C HIS A 238 -15.09 14.98 9.41
N TRP A 239 -14.48 15.93 10.13
CA TRP A 239 -14.08 15.71 11.51
C TRP A 239 -15.28 15.71 12.46
N ASN A 240 -15.57 14.56 13.09
CA ASN A 240 -16.71 14.41 14.00
C ASN A 240 -16.40 14.73 15.47
N GLY A 241 -15.16 15.15 15.77
CA GLY A 241 -14.68 15.39 17.14
C GLY A 241 -13.73 14.32 17.67
N GLN A 242 -13.66 13.15 17.02
CA GLN A 242 -12.81 12.02 17.45
C GLN A 242 -12.04 11.39 16.29
N TYR A 243 -12.64 11.33 15.10
CA TYR A 243 -12.04 10.77 13.89
C TYR A 243 -12.67 11.44 12.64
N TYR A 244 -12.05 11.24 11.48
CA TYR A 244 -12.64 11.63 10.20
C TYR A 244 -13.68 10.58 9.80
N ASP A 245 -14.92 11.03 9.68
CA ASP A 245 -16.08 10.19 9.43
C ASP A 245 -16.57 10.32 8.00
N TYR A 246 -17.40 9.36 7.62
CA TYR A 246 -18.20 9.53 6.43
C TYR A 246 -19.32 10.54 6.66
N SER A 247 -19.59 11.41 5.67
CA SER A 247 -20.55 12.51 5.82
C SER A 247 -21.96 12.08 6.29
N ASP A 248 -22.35 10.82 6.04
CA ASP A 248 -23.67 10.25 6.37
C ASP A 248 -23.63 8.97 7.25
N SER A 249 -22.51 8.61 7.89
CA SER A 249 -22.46 7.43 8.77
C SER A 249 -21.28 7.45 9.73
N SER A 250 -21.40 6.78 10.87
CA SER A 250 -20.29 6.52 11.81
C SER A 250 -19.44 5.29 11.45
N THR A 251 -19.18 5.07 10.16
CA THR A 251 -18.45 3.88 9.69
C THR A 251 -16.97 4.19 9.63
N VAL A 252 -16.14 3.29 10.16
CA VAL A 252 -14.69 3.39 10.05
C VAL A 252 -14.26 3.02 8.64
N GLU A 253 -13.70 4.02 7.97
CA GLU A 253 -13.10 3.99 6.62
C GLU A 253 -11.81 3.13 6.61
N CYS A 254 -11.48 2.49 5.49
CA CYS A 254 -10.37 1.53 5.38
C CYS A 254 -9.03 2.15 4.94
N GLU A 255 -9.05 3.31 4.33
CA GLU A 255 -7.92 4.08 3.80
C GLU A 255 -7.25 4.99 4.83
N MET A 256 -7.58 4.91 6.12
CA MET A 256 -7.05 5.85 7.13
C MET A 256 -5.51 5.92 7.15
N GLY A 257 -4.83 4.82 6.80
CA GLY A 257 -3.39 4.78 6.60
C GLY A 257 -2.95 5.63 5.41
N ASN A 258 -3.48 5.35 4.22
CA ASN A 258 -3.17 6.07 2.98
C ASN A 258 -3.55 7.56 3.07
N PHE A 259 -4.70 7.87 3.67
CA PHE A 259 -5.09 9.23 4.02
C PHE A 259 -4.01 9.95 4.84
N ALA A 260 -3.58 9.36 5.97
CA ALA A 260 -2.58 9.98 6.82
C ALA A 260 -1.25 10.23 6.10
N ARG A 261 -0.91 9.36 5.14
CA ARG A 261 0.29 9.48 4.29
C ARG A 261 0.20 10.64 3.33
N ILE A 262 -0.92 10.78 2.62
CA ILE A 262 -1.17 11.92 1.73
C ILE A 262 -1.11 13.24 2.50
N ILE A 263 -1.74 13.32 3.68
CA ILE A 263 -1.68 14.55 4.49
C ILE A 263 -0.29 14.77 5.08
N GLY A 264 0.46 13.70 5.37
CA GLY A 264 1.87 13.78 5.75
C GLY A 264 2.75 14.38 4.65
N GLU A 265 2.52 13.99 3.39
CA GLU A 265 3.20 14.55 2.22
C GLU A 265 2.89 16.04 2.06
N TYR A 266 1.61 16.41 2.15
CA TYR A 266 1.18 17.80 2.18
C TYR A 266 1.83 18.60 3.32
N LYS A 267 1.91 18.02 4.52
CA LYS A 267 2.60 18.64 5.66
C LYS A 267 4.08 18.87 5.38
N GLN A 268 4.75 17.93 4.73
CA GLN A 268 6.14 18.08 4.33
C GLN A 268 6.32 19.27 3.37
N GLU A 269 5.49 19.37 2.33
CA GLU A 269 5.53 20.49 1.37
C GLU A 269 5.21 21.85 2.01
N LYS A 270 4.38 21.87 3.05
CA LYS A 270 4.08 23.08 3.86
C LYS A 270 5.16 23.39 4.91
N GLY A 271 6.29 22.68 4.91
CA GLY A 271 7.38 22.87 5.88
C GLY A 271 6.96 22.55 7.32
N GLY A 272 6.02 21.62 7.49
CA GLY A 272 5.49 21.18 8.78
C GLY A 272 4.26 21.94 9.29
N ASN A 273 3.85 23.03 8.62
CA ASN A 273 2.79 23.91 9.10
C ASN A 273 1.43 23.61 8.44
N VAL A 274 0.71 22.64 8.98
CA VAL A 274 -0.67 22.30 8.57
C VAL A 274 -1.61 22.51 9.74
N SER A 275 -2.65 23.32 9.54
CA SER A 275 -3.69 23.52 10.57
C SER A 275 -4.44 22.23 10.81
N SER A 276 -4.77 21.93 12.06
CA SER A 276 -5.51 20.73 12.45
C SER A 276 -4.79 19.40 12.16
N TRP A 277 -3.47 19.45 11.98
CA TRP A 277 -2.64 18.25 11.87
C TRP A 277 -2.81 17.28 13.03
N GLU A 278 -3.03 17.79 14.24
CA GLU A 278 -3.28 16.97 15.43
C GLU A 278 -4.47 16.02 15.27
N ARG A 279 -5.44 16.36 14.40
CA ARG A 279 -6.59 15.51 14.10
C ARG A 279 -6.20 14.26 13.33
N VAL A 280 -5.19 14.33 12.46
CA VAL A 280 -4.65 13.15 11.74
C VAL A 280 -4.05 12.16 12.73
N ILE A 281 -3.28 12.65 13.71
CA ILE A 281 -2.70 11.82 14.77
C ILE A 281 -3.78 11.23 15.68
N GLN A 282 -4.81 12.03 16.01
CA GLN A 282 -5.96 11.56 16.80
C GLN A 282 -6.78 10.50 16.07
N ASP A 283 -6.98 10.66 14.75
CA ASP A 283 -7.69 9.70 13.89
C ASP A 283 -7.01 8.33 13.91
N LEU A 284 -5.69 8.29 13.66
CA LEU A 284 -4.91 7.05 13.73
C LEU A 284 -4.91 6.45 15.14
N ASN A 285 -4.83 7.29 16.17
CA ASN A 285 -4.91 6.78 17.53
C ASN A 285 -6.27 6.12 17.80
N TYR A 286 -7.37 6.76 17.44
CA TYR A 286 -8.70 6.17 17.61
C TYR A 286 -8.84 4.87 16.80
N LYS A 287 -8.57 4.92 15.50
CA LYS A 287 -8.81 3.81 14.57
C LYS A 287 -7.84 2.64 14.75
N LEU A 288 -6.57 2.89 15.09
CA LEU A 288 -5.51 1.88 15.02
C LEU A 288 -4.77 1.58 16.33
N LEU A 289 -4.61 2.54 17.26
CA LEU A 289 -3.68 2.37 18.41
C LEU A 289 -4.36 2.28 19.78
N SER A 290 -5.47 3.00 19.99
CA SER A 290 -6.01 3.26 21.33
C SER A 290 -6.44 2.00 22.09
N ASN A 291 -6.76 0.93 21.37
CA ASN A 291 -7.11 -0.38 21.92
C ASN A 291 -6.27 -1.52 21.30
N GLY A 292 -5.06 -1.19 20.82
CA GLY A 292 -4.20 -2.14 20.09
C GLY A 292 -4.92 -2.79 18.91
N TRP A 293 -4.76 -4.10 18.75
CA TRP A 293 -5.46 -4.90 17.73
C TRP A 293 -6.98 -5.00 17.90
N ASN A 294 -7.55 -4.46 18.98
CA ASN A 294 -9.00 -4.31 19.16
C ASN A 294 -9.49 -2.89 18.81
N SER A 295 -8.63 -2.06 18.21
CA SER A 295 -9.06 -0.75 17.72
C SER A 295 -9.99 -0.91 16.50
N PRO A 296 -10.89 0.05 16.24
CA PRO A 296 -11.97 -0.10 15.26
C PRO A 296 -11.54 -0.41 13.81
N GLY A 297 -10.32 -0.06 13.41
CA GLY A 297 -9.79 -0.47 12.11
C GLY A 297 -9.53 -1.98 12.04
N TRP A 298 -8.94 -2.54 13.10
CA TRP A 298 -8.46 -3.93 13.16
C TRP A 298 -9.51 -4.95 13.55
N ALA A 299 -10.56 -4.56 14.28
CA ALA A 299 -11.53 -5.49 14.88
C ALA A 299 -12.97 -5.20 14.46
N SER A 300 -13.79 -6.26 14.38
CA SER A 300 -15.15 -6.23 13.85
C SER A 300 -16.00 -5.08 14.45
N PRO A 301 -16.65 -4.25 13.61
CA PRO A 301 -16.88 -4.40 12.17
C PRO A 301 -15.75 -3.84 11.27
N GLY A 302 -14.52 -3.78 11.78
CA GLY A 302 -13.33 -3.30 11.08
C GLY A 302 -13.07 -3.93 9.72
N VAL A 303 -12.21 -3.27 8.97
CA VAL A 303 -12.05 -3.40 7.51
C VAL A 303 -10.62 -3.74 7.07
N ILE A 304 -9.64 -3.70 7.99
CA ILE A 304 -8.24 -4.07 7.74
C ILE A 304 -7.83 -5.31 8.53
N VAL A 305 -6.76 -5.98 8.09
CA VAL A 305 -6.41 -7.35 8.46
C VAL A 305 -5.66 -7.38 9.78
N HIS A 306 -6.26 -8.00 10.79
CA HIS A 306 -5.55 -8.60 11.93
C HIS A 306 -6.43 -9.60 12.72
N ALA A 307 -7.77 -9.55 12.58
CA ALA A 307 -8.70 -10.46 13.27
C ALA A 307 -9.52 -11.33 12.30
N ASP A 308 -9.58 -12.65 12.56
CA ASP A 308 -10.38 -13.66 11.82
C ASP A 308 -11.90 -13.37 11.78
N SER A 309 -12.36 -12.33 12.49
CA SER A 309 -13.78 -11.98 12.63
C SER A 309 -14.22 -10.76 11.80
N ASN A 310 -13.32 -10.17 11.02
CA ASN A 310 -13.64 -9.03 10.17
C ASN A 310 -14.38 -9.48 8.90
N PRO A 311 -15.56 -8.90 8.60
CA PRO A 311 -16.35 -9.30 7.44
C PRO A 311 -15.76 -8.80 6.11
N GLN A 312 -14.83 -7.85 6.17
CA GLN A 312 -14.10 -7.32 5.03
C GLN A 312 -12.62 -7.29 5.38
N LEU A 313 -11.80 -8.02 4.62
CA LEU A 313 -10.35 -8.04 4.79
C LEU A 313 -9.72 -7.35 3.58
N ARG A 314 -8.78 -6.43 3.84
CA ARG A 314 -8.18 -5.56 2.85
C ARG A 314 -6.68 -5.45 3.05
N LEU A 315 -5.92 -6.10 2.18
CA LEU A 315 -4.47 -6.25 2.37
C LEU A 315 -3.71 -4.93 2.18
N TRP A 316 -4.13 -4.10 1.23
CA TRP A 316 -3.41 -2.85 0.87
C TRP A 316 -3.64 -1.74 1.87
N GLU A 317 -4.83 -1.71 2.41
CA GLU A 317 -5.23 -0.85 3.52
C GLU A 317 -4.51 -1.25 4.81
N THR A 318 -4.21 -2.54 4.99
CA THR A 318 -3.32 -3.04 6.05
C THR A 318 -1.89 -2.57 5.86
N LEU A 319 -1.34 -2.71 4.65
CA LEU A 319 0.01 -2.21 4.32
C LEU A 319 0.11 -0.69 4.54
N GLY A 320 -0.83 0.09 3.99
CA GLY A 320 -0.88 1.54 4.15
C GLY A 320 -0.99 1.97 5.62
N ALA A 321 -1.76 1.25 6.43
CA ALA A 321 -1.85 1.49 7.87
C ALA A 321 -0.52 1.24 8.59
N ILE A 322 0.14 0.10 8.34
CA ILE A 322 1.43 -0.23 8.97
C ILE A 322 2.52 0.78 8.53
N VAL A 323 2.56 1.16 7.25
CA VAL A 323 3.48 2.19 6.74
C VAL A 323 3.24 3.53 7.43
N ALA A 324 1.97 3.98 7.53
CA ALA A 324 1.63 5.23 8.19
C ALA A 324 2.01 5.24 9.67
N LEU A 325 1.79 4.14 10.40
CA LEU A 325 2.18 4.01 11.80
C LEU A 325 3.70 4.12 12.00
N HIS A 326 4.48 3.53 11.09
CA HIS A 326 5.94 3.66 11.10
C HIS A 326 6.41 5.08 10.80
N GLN A 327 5.85 5.71 9.75
CA GLN A 327 6.20 7.08 9.36
C GLN A 327 5.87 8.12 10.45
N LEU A 328 4.74 7.95 11.14
CA LEU A 328 4.24 8.90 12.13
C LEU A 328 4.65 8.57 13.57
N PHE A 329 5.38 7.48 13.79
CA PHE A 329 5.92 7.10 15.10
C PHE A 329 6.63 8.25 15.85
N PRO A 330 7.46 9.09 15.19
CA PRO A 330 8.09 10.24 15.85
C PRO A 330 7.10 11.27 16.41
N GLU A 331 5.90 11.36 15.84
CA GLU A 331 4.87 12.34 16.23
C GLU A 331 3.92 11.79 17.31
N PHE A 332 3.97 10.49 17.58
CA PHE A 332 3.13 9.84 18.58
C PHE A 332 3.51 10.22 20.01
N THR A 333 2.49 10.29 20.86
CA THR A 333 2.66 10.40 22.31
C THR A 333 3.30 9.13 22.88
N LEU A 334 3.80 9.18 24.12
CA LEU A 334 4.39 8.00 24.76
C LEU A 334 3.42 6.81 24.79
N ASP A 335 2.17 7.03 25.17
CA ASP A 335 1.15 5.97 25.24
C ASP A 335 0.89 5.36 23.85
N MET A 336 0.80 6.19 22.80
CA MET A 336 0.64 5.71 21.42
C MET A 336 1.84 4.87 20.96
N ARG A 337 3.07 5.30 21.27
CA ARG A 337 4.28 4.54 20.94
C ARG A 337 4.33 3.20 21.69
N THR A 338 4.02 3.21 22.98
CA THR A 338 3.92 1.98 23.79
C THR A 338 2.88 1.02 23.20
N ASN A 339 1.69 1.52 22.84
CA ASN A 339 0.66 0.67 22.22
C ASN A 339 1.13 0.06 20.90
N PHE A 340 1.79 0.84 20.02
CA PHE A 340 2.30 0.32 18.76
C PHE A 340 3.39 -0.74 18.97
N ILE A 341 4.34 -0.49 19.89
CA ILE A 341 5.37 -1.44 20.26
C ILE A 341 4.75 -2.73 20.82
N ASP A 342 3.76 -2.61 21.71
CA ASP A 342 3.06 -3.75 22.30
C ASP A 342 2.30 -4.56 21.23
N MET A 343 1.69 -3.90 20.24
CA MET A 343 1.05 -4.59 19.11
C MET A 343 2.04 -5.48 18.34
N LEU A 344 3.29 -5.02 18.15
CA LEU A 344 4.32 -5.76 17.43
C LEU A 344 5.00 -6.84 18.29
N MET A 345 5.18 -6.60 19.60
CA MET A 345 5.94 -7.48 20.49
C MET A 345 5.12 -8.49 21.30
N ASN A 346 3.80 -8.30 21.46
CA ASN A 346 3.00 -9.17 22.32
C ASN A 346 2.88 -10.60 21.73
N LYS A 347 2.83 -11.60 22.61
CA LYS A 347 3.14 -13.02 22.33
C LYS A 347 2.24 -13.76 21.33
N ASN A 348 1.14 -13.15 20.87
CA ASN A 348 0.23 -13.69 19.83
C ASN A 348 0.31 -12.75 18.62
N LYS A 349 1.31 -13.00 17.77
CA LYS A 349 2.12 -11.97 17.11
C LYS A 349 1.37 -11.32 15.94
N ALA A 350 1.63 -10.03 15.68
CA ALA A 350 1.07 -9.27 14.54
C ALA A 350 0.95 -10.10 13.25
N TRP A 351 2.04 -10.79 12.92
CA TRP A 351 2.15 -11.66 11.76
C TRP A 351 1.33 -12.95 11.81
N GLU A 352 1.05 -13.49 12.99
CA GLU A 352 0.19 -14.68 13.15
C GLU A 352 -1.25 -14.33 12.76
N GLY A 353 -1.70 -13.09 13.03
CA GLY A 353 -2.99 -12.57 12.57
C GLY A 353 -3.07 -12.49 11.04
N LEU A 354 -2.04 -11.96 10.38
CA LEU A 354 -1.99 -11.90 8.92
C LEU A 354 -1.90 -13.30 8.28
N VAL A 355 -1.09 -14.19 8.83
CA VAL A 355 -0.92 -15.56 8.31
C VAL A 355 -2.17 -16.42 8.56
N GLY A 356 -2.88 -16.19 9.66
CA GLY A 356 -4.10 -16.93 10.02
C GLY A 356 -5.35 -16.49 9.26
N CYS A 357 -5.34 -15.32 8.63
CA CYS A 357 -6.54 -14.73 8.05
C CYS A 357 -7.02 -15.43 6.76
N ASP A 358 -8.29 -15.23 6.42
CA ASP A 358 -8.94 -15.82 5.23
C ASP A 358 -8.39 -15.30 3.89
N LEU A 359 -7.54 -14.27 3.88
CA LEU A 359 -6.80 -13.89 2.66
C LEU A 359 -5.69 -14.87 2.33
N ASN A 360 -5.16 -15.60 3.31
CA ASN A 360 -4.09 -16.57 3.12
C ASN A 360 -4.65 -17.94 2.72
N ASN A 361 -4.47 -18.32 1.46
CA ASN A 361 -4.82 -19.64 0.95
C ASN A 361 -3.56 -20.50 0.75
N GLY A 362 -3.09 -21.13 1.82
CA GLY A 362 -1.95 -22.04 1.76
C GLY A 362 -0.62 -21.36 1.39
N GLY A 363 -0.44 -20.11 1.82
CA GLY A 363 0.74 -19.29 1.54
C GLY A 363 0.62 -18.40 0.29
N TYR A 364 -0.53 -18.40 -0.37
CA TYR A 364 -0.87 -17.48 -1.46
C TYR A 364 -1.96 -16.53 -1.01
N PHE A 365 -1.73 -15.23 -1.14
CA PHE A 365 -2.64 -14.21 -0.60
C PHE A 365 -3.57 -13.62 -1.66
N SER A 366 -4.80 -13.35 -1.24
CA SER A 366 -5.79 -12.53 -1.93
C SER A 366 -5.70 -11.06 -1.52
N ARG A 367 -6.09 -10.13 -2.40
CA ARG A 367 -6.10 -8.68 -2.10
C ARG A 367 -7.21 -8.32 -1.11
N VAL A 368 -8.40 -8.88 -1.32
CA VAL A 368 -9.61 -8.60 -0.52
C VAL A 368 -10.50 -9.84 -0.25
N PHE A 369 -11.23 -9.82 0.85
CA PHE A 369 -12.29 -10.80 1.17
C PHE A 369 -13.62 -10.09 1.46
N PRO A 370 -14.77 -10.61 1.00
CA PRO A 370 -14.94 -11.81 0.17
C PRO A 370 -14.76 -11.56 -1.33
N GLY A 371 -14.23 -12.56 -2.06
CA GLY A 371 -14.41 -12.68 -3.50
C GLY A 371 -13.19 -12.39 -4.41
N SER A 372 -12.00 -12.09 -3.87
CA SER A 372 -10.80 -11.98 -4.72
C SER A 372 -9.97 -13.27 -4.75
N ASN A 373 -9.39 -13.55 -5.92
CA ASN A 373 -8.46 -14.66 -6.10
C ASN A 373 -7.06 -14.30 -5.61
N PRO A 374 -6.28 -15.28 -5.11
CA PRO A 374 -4.90 -15.06 -4.78
C PRO A 374 -4.07 -14.60 -5.99
N SER A 375 -3.05 -13.77 -5.75
CA SER A 375 -2.16 -13.26 -6.81
C SER A 375 -0.73 -13.09 -6.32
N ASN A 376 0.23 -13.01 -7.27
CA ASN A 376 1.64 -12.73 -6.94
C ASN A 376 1.79 -11.39 -6.23
N VAL A 377 1.08 -10.37 -6.72
CA VAL A 377 1.12 -9.02 -6.14
C VAL A 377 0.64 -9.04 -4.70
N ALA A 378 -0.53 -9.64 -4.43
CA ALA A 378 -1.05 -9.80 -3.07
C ALA A 378 -0.10 -10.62 -2.17
N THR A 379 0.48 -11.71 -2.68
CA THR A 379 1.42 -12.53 -1.92
C THR A 379 2.71 -11.77 -1.59
N ALA A 380 3.22 -10.96 -2.52
CA ALA A 380 4.36 -10.07 -2.28
C ALA A 380 4.03 -9.00 -1.23
N GLY A 381 2.83 -8.43 -1.23
CA GLY A 381 2.48 -7.42 -0.24
C GLY A 381 2.13 -7.98 1.13
N ALA A 382 1.68 -9.24 1.23
CA ALA A 382 1.68 -9.94 2.51
C ALA A 382 3.10 -10.06 3.07
N ALA A 383 4.10 -10.43 2.24
CA ALA A 383 5.50 -10.44 2.67
C ALA A 383 6.00 -9.04 3.07
N ALA A 384 5.56 -7.98 2.39
CA ALA A 384 5.87 -6.60 2.74
C ALA A 384 5.34 -6.20 4.13
N ILE A 385 4.08 -6.53 4.43
CA ILE A 385 3.48 -6.26 5.74
C ILE A 385 4.25 -7.01 6.82
N LEU A 386 4.52 -8.30 6.62
CA LEU A 386 5.27 -9.12 7.58
C LEU A 386 6.69 -8.58 7.83
N PHE A 387 7.36 -8.10 6.78
CA PHE A 387 8.67 -7.46 6.91
C PHE A 387 8.59 -6.20 7.79
N LEU A 388 7.59 -5.34 7.57
CA LEU A 388 7.39 -4.12 8.36
C LEU A 388 6.94 -4.39 9.80
N GLU A 389 6.11 -5.41 10.03
CA GLU A 389 5.70 -5.86 11.37
C GLU A 389 6.86 -6.48 12.16
N GLY A 390 7.88 -6.99 11.46
CA GLY A 390 9.12 -7.49 12.07
C GLY A 390 10.05 -6.39 12.56
N ILE A 391 9.81 -5.13 12.20
CA ILE A 391 10.60 -3.99 12.63
C ILE A 391 9.88 -3.32 13.80
N VAL A 392 10.45 -3.44 15.00
CA VAL A 392 9.90 -2.79 16.19
C VAL A 392 10.67 -1.49 16.40
N PRO A 393 10.03 -0.31 16.46
CA PRO A 393 10.72 0.92 16.82
C PRO A 393 10.86 1.02 18.35
N ASN A 394 12.01 1.46 18.87
CA ASN A 394 12.21 1.71 20.30
C ASN A 394 12.46 3.20 20.57
N THR A 395 13.73 3.62 20.49
CA THR A 395 14.11 5.03 20.68
C THR A 395 14.29 5.77 19.35
N GLY A 396 14.46 5.04 18.25
CA GLY A 396 14.48 5.54 16.88
C GLY A 396 13.17 5.27 16.15
N SER A 397 13.14 5.63 14.87
CA SER A 397 12.02 5.31 13.97
C SER A 397 12.57 4.95 12.59
N LEU A 398 11.79 4.20 11.81
CA LEU A 398 12.08 4.06 10.39
C LEU A 398 12.03 5.44 9.70
N SER A 399 12.97 5.68 8.79
CA SER A 399 12.98 6.85 7.92
C SER A 399 12.29 6.52 6.61
N ILE A 400 10.96 6.47 6.63
CA ILE A 400 10.14 6.28 5.43
C ILE A 400 9.62 7.66 4.99
N PRO A 401 9.99 8.17 3.80
CA PRO A 401 9.43 9.40 3.23
C PRO A 401 7.90 9.40 3.19
N PHE A 402 7.27 10.53 3.52
CA PHE A 402 5.84 10.73 3.25
C PHE A 402 5.65 10.94 1.76
N ARG A 403 5.39 9.84 1.05
CA ARG A 403 5.10 9.86 -0.37
C ARG A 403 4.02 8.85 -0.68
N GLU A 404 3.08 9.27 -1.50
CA GLU A 404 2.02 8.44 -2.03
C GLU A 404 1.84 8.85 -3.50
N GLU A 405 2.13 7.94 -4.43
CA GLU A 405 1.94 8.20 -5.86
C GLU A 405 0.82 7.34 -6.49
N HIS A 406 0.37 6.26 -5.83
CA HIS A 406 -0.58 5.34 -6.42
C HIS A 406 -1.34 4.53 -5.39
N PHE A 407 -2.66 4.52 -5.54
CA PHE A 407 -3.58 3.68 -4.77
C PHE A 407 -4.20 2.60 -5.66
N PRO A 408 -4.44 1.37 -5.18
CA PRO A 408 -4.11 0.83 -3.85
C PRO A 408 -2.73 0.17 -3.76
N ASP A 409 -1.96 0.13 -4.85
CA ASP A 409 -0.68 -0.59 -4.89
C ASP A 409 0.45 0.28 -4.31
N ASP A 410 0.57 0.25 -2.97
CA ASP A 410 1.52 1.04 -2.21
C ASP A 410 2.96 0.48 -2.23
N CYS A 411 3.78 1.01 -3.14
CA CYS A 411 5.20 0.70 -3.20
C CYS A 411 6.11 1.93 -3.33
N THR A 412 5.54 3.14 -3.20
CA THR A 412 6.22 4.41 -3.49
C THR A 412 7.07 5.05 -2.39
N PRO A 413 6.85 4.81 -1.08
CA PRO A 413 7.59 5.55 -0.07
C PRO A 413 8.98 4.96 0.20
N PHE A 414 9.39 3.87 -0.43
CA PHE A 414 10.64 3.16 -0.12
C PHE A 414 11.77 3.52 -1.10
N ILE A 415 12.85 4.10 -0.57
CA ILE A 415 14.11 4.30 -1.30
C ILE A 415 14.88 2.99 -1.28
N LEU A 416 14.85 2.25 -2.38
CA LEU A 416 15.35 0.87 -2.48
C LEU A 416 16.84 0.73 -2.23
N SER A 417 17.65 1.77 -2.40
CA SER A 417 19.06 1.74 -2.02
C SER A 417 19.28 1.58 -0.52
N ASP A 418 18.29 2.00 0.27
CA ASP A 418 18.40 2.11 1.73
C ASP A 418 17.75 0.91 2.44
N PHE A 419 16.95 0.14 1.70
CA PHE A 419 16.27 -1.07 2.17
C PHE A 419 16.87 -2.31 1.49
N ASN A 420 17.40 -3.25 2.28
CA ASN A 420 17.88 -4.52 1.76
C ASN A 420 17.67 -5.64 2.78
N PHE A 421 17.08 -6.75 2.35
CA PHE A 421 16.91 -7.95 3.15
C PHE A 421 17.84 -9.07 2.66
N ASP A 422 18.93 -9.32 3.37
CA ASP A 422 19.81 -10.46 3.11
C ASP A 422 19.34 -11.67 3.92
N TYR A 423 18.51 -12.46 3.26
CA TYR A 423 18.03 -13.76 3.76
C TYR A 423 19.17 -14.64 4.25
N ILE A 424 20.21 -14.82 3.43
CA ILE A 424 21.22 -15.88 3.62
C ILE A 424 22.04 -15.60 4.88
N ASN A 425 22.32 -14.32 5.12
CA ASN A 425 23.11 -13.89 6.26
C ASN A 425 22.26 -13.39 7.42
N HIS A 426 20.92 -13.46 7.33
CA HIS A 426 19.98 -13.00 8.34
C HIS A 426 20.23 -11.53 8.72
N LYS A 427 20.42 -10.68 7.70
CA LYS A 427 20.72 -9.25 7.88
C LYS A 427 19.69 -8.40 7.17
N ILE A 428 19.32 -7.30 7.79
CA ILE A 428 18.52 -6.25 7.15
C ILE A 428 19.30 -4.94 7.19
N THR A 429 19.18 -4.18 6.12
CA THR A 429 19.59 -2.77 6.06
C THR A 429 18.32 -1.97 5.87
N ILE A 430 18.10 -0.99 6.75
CA ILE A 430 16.92 -0.13 6.77
C ILE A 430 17.36 1.27 7.22
N PRO A 431 16.74 2.34 6.69
CA PRO A 431 17.04 3.69 7.10
C PRO A 431 16.31 4.02 8.42
N VAL A 432 17.04 4.67 9.33
CA VAL A 432 16.58 4.99 10.69
C VAL A 432 16.86 6.43 11.05
N ASN A 433 15.84 7.11 11.58
CA ASN A 433 16.01 8.36 12.30
C ASN A 433 16.63 8.01 13.66
N ALA A 434 17.62 8.79 14.09
CA ALA A 434 18.51 8.48 15.21
C ALA A 434 17.83 7.79 16.42
N GLY A 435 18.44 6.71 16.90
CA GLY A 435 17.93 5.87 18.00
C GLY A 435 18.09 4.38 17.69
N GLU A 436 17.47 3.54 18.51
CA GLU A 436 17.42 2.07 18.34
C GLU A 436 16.05 1.65 17.81
N LEU A 437 16.05 0.63 16.94
CA LEU A 437 14.87 -0.16 16.59
C LEU A 437 14.85 -1.40 17.48
#